data_AF-A0A7X0PID2-F1
#
_entry.id   AF-A0A7X0PID2-F1
#
_cell.length_a   1.000
_cell.length_b   1.000
_cell.length_c   1.000
_cell.angle_alpha   90.00
_cell.angle_beta   90.00
_cell.angle_gamma   90.00
#
_symmetry.space_group_name_H-M   'P 1'
#
loop_
_entity.id
_entity.type
_entity.pdbx_description
1 polymer ?
#
loop_
_entity_poly.entity_id
_entity_poly.type
_entity_poly.pdbx_seq_one_letter_code
_entity_poly.pdbx_strand_id
1 'polypeptide(L)'
;MTHKPGLDRNGKEVKRGDHVRLLHIRPSILKRLAGSEHSDVSSMLNQVLEVFDVYDDGLVWVSLSWQREDGSTEFHSISVDPDAIELVRK
;
A
#
# COMPACT_ATOMS: atom_id res chain seq x y z
N MET A 1 -24.81 6.41 -0.97
CA MET A 1 -23.78 5.50 -0.44
C MET A 1 -22.92 6.33 0.50
N THR A 2 -22.67 5.86 1.72
CA THR A 2 -21.90 6.62 2.70
C THR A 2 -20.41 6.39 2.43
N HIS A 3 -19.69 7.42 2.00
CA HIS A 3 -18.25 7.34 1.77
C HIS A 3 -17.56 7.18 3.14
N LYS A 4 -16.83 6.07 3.32
CA LYS A 4 -16.06 5.82 4.54
C LYS A 4 -14.63 6.34 4.34
N PRO A 5 -14.07 7.08 5.32
CA PRO A 5 -12.69 7.53 5.22
C PRO A 5 -11.74 6.33 5.31
N GLY A 6 -10.65 6.38 4.55
CA GLY A 6 -9.48 5.54 4.79
C GLY A 6 -8.77 6.01 6.04
N LEU A 7 -8.36 5.07 6.91
CA LEU A 7 -7.73 5.38 8.19
C LEU A 7 -6.38 4.66 8.31
N ASP A 8 -5.46 5.27 9.06
CA ASP A 8 -4.25 4.61 9.55
C ASP A 8 -4.50 3.88 10.89
N ARG A 9 -3.47 3.20 11.42
CA ARG A 9 -3.55 2.42 12.66
C ARG A 9 -3.92 3.24 13.90
N ASN A 10 -3.79 4.56 13.83
CA ASN A 10 -4.08 5.52 14.90
C ASN A 10 -5.43 6.22 14.68
N GLY A 11 -6.20 5.82 13.66
CA GLY A 11 -7.47 6.45 13.30
C GLY A 11 -7.31 7.80 12.59
N LYS A 12 -6.12 8.12 12.06
CA LYS A 12 -5.92 9.32 11.24
C LYS A 12 -6.43 9.07 9.83
N GLU A 13 -7.18 10.01 9.29
CA GLU A 13 -7.63 9.95 7.89
C GLU A 13 -6.44 10.03 6.93
N VAL A 14 -6.43 9.13 5.95
CA VAL A 14 -5.49 9.07 4.83
C VAL A 14 -6.21 9.33 3.53
N LYS A 15 -5.55 10.05 2.62
CA LYS A 15 -6.07 10.46 1.31
C LYS A 15 -5.09 10.09 0.22
N ARG A 16 -5.58 10.02 -1.02
CA ARG A 16 -4.73 9.90 -2.20
C ARG A 16 -3.63 10.98 -2.21
N GLY A 17 -2.40 10.57 -2.45
CA GLY A 17 -1.19 11.42 -2.41
C GLY A 17 -0.49 11.50 -1.04
N ASP A 18 -1.19 11.15 0.05
CA ASP A 18 -0.54 11.04 1.36
C ASP A 18 0.53 9.94 1.33
N HIS A 19 1.50 10.01 2.23
CA HIS A 19 2.52 8.98 2.38
C HIS A 19 2.39 8.27 3.72
N VAL A 20 2.37 6.94 3.65
CA VAL A 20 2.19 6.05 4.80
C VAL A 20 3.35 5.07 4.90
N ARG A 21 3.72 4.69 6.12
CA ARG A 21 4.62 3.56 6.35
C ARG A 21 3.82 2.27 6.35
N LEU A 22 4.23 1.29 5.55
CA LEU A 22 3.63 -0.04 5.53
C LEU A 22 4.25 -0.92 6.63
N LEU A 23 3.47 -1.34 7.60
CA LEU A 23 3.92 -2.06 8.79
C LEU A 23 3.80 -3.58 8.66
N HIS A 24 2.77 -4.04 7.96
CA HIS A 24 2.58 -5.45 7.63
C HIS A 24 1.81 -5.61 6.32
N ILE A 25 1.93 -6.79 5.72
CA ILE A 25 1.18 -7.16 4.52
C ILE A 25 0.32 -8.35 4.89
N ARG A 26 -0.96 -8.32 4.49
CA ARG A 26 -1.87 -9.45 4.71
C ARG A 26 -1.24 -10.74 4.18
N PRO A 27 -1.15 -11.81 4.98
CA PRO A 27 -0.58 -13.08 4.51
C PRO A 27 -1.30 -13.66 3.29
N SER A 28 -2.60 -13.35 3.13
CA SER A 28 -3.38 -13.77 1.95
C SER A 28 -2.93 -13.12 0.65
N ILE A 29 -2.34 -11.92 0.69
CA ILE A 29 -1.74 -11.27 -0.48
C ILE A 29 -0.46 -12.04 -0.86
N LEU A 30 0.46 -12.20 0.08
CA LEU A 30 1.75 -12.85 -0.17
C LEU A 30 1.61 -14.30 -0.66
N LYS A 31 0.67 -15.07 -0.09
CA LYS A 31 0.41 -16.46 -0.50
C LYS A 31 -0.03 -16.63 -1.95
N ARG A 32 -0.49 -15.56 -2.61
CA ARG A 32 -0.97 -15.58 -4.00
C ARG A 32 0.12 -15.18 -5.00
N LEU A 33 1.25 -14.65 -4.52
CA LEU A 33 2.33 -14.14 -5.36
C LEU A 33 3.41 -15.20 -5.53
N ALA A 34 4.04 -15.21 -6.69
CA ALA A 34 5.15 -16.10 -7.01
C ALA A 34 6.29 -15.32 -7.68
N GLY A 35 7.50 -15.86 -7.63
CA GLY A 35 8.65 -15.29 -8.32
C GLY A 35 8.96 -13.84 -7.88
N SER A 36 9.21 -12.98 -8.86
CA SER A 36 9.57 -11.56 -8.65
C SER A 36 8.49 -10.79 -7.90
N GLU A 37 7.20 -10.99 -8.22
CA GLU A 37 6.09 -10.27 -7.58
C GLU A 37 6.08 -10.46 -6.06
N HIS A 38 6.38 -11.68 -5.60
CA HIS A 38 6.49 -11.94 -4.16
C HIS A 38 7.64 -11.12 -3.55
N SER A 39 8.80 -11.07 -4.20
CA SER A 39 9.95 -10.30 -3.74
C SER A 39 9.65 -8.80 -3.73
N ASP A 40 9.03 -8.28 -4.79
CA ASP A 40 8.71 -6.87 -4.92
C ASP A 40 7.68 -6.44 -3.87
N VAL A 41 6.56 -7.16 -3.76
CA VAL A 41 5.55 -6.84 -2.74
C VAL A 41 6.10 -7.01 -1.33
N SER A 42 6.94 -8.02 -1.07
CA SER A 42 7.62 -8.14 0.22
C SER A 42 8.55 -6.97 0.52
N SER A 43 9.21 -6.42 -0.50
CA SER A 43 10.10 -5.25 -0.37
C SER A 43 9.37 -3.95 0.01
N MET A 44 8.04 -3.91 -0.18
CA MET A 44 7.21 -2.78 0.25
C MET A 44 7.13 -2.65 1.79
N LEU A 45 7.41 -3.73 2.53
CA LEU A 45 7.35 -3.75 3.98
C LEU A 45 8.33 -2.76 4.61
N ASN A 46 7.87 -2.03 5.62
CA ASN A 46 8.57 -0.93 6.31
C ASN A 46 8.92 0.28 5.43
N GLN A 47 8.58 0.29 4.15
CA GLN A 47 8.77 1.44 3.28
C GLN A 47 7.73 2.52 3.53
N VAL A 48 8.07 3.75 3.18
CA VAL A 48 7.13 4.86 3.07
C VAL A 48 6.61 4.91 1.64
N LEU A 49 5.32 4.70 1.47
CA LEU A 49 4.64 4.52 0.20
C LEU A 49 3.58 5.60 0.01
N GLU A 50 3.34 5.98 -1.23
CA GLU A 50 2.24 6.88 -1.58
C GLU A 50 0.91 6.11 -1.56
N VAL A 51 -0.12 6.75 -1.01
CA VAL A 51 -1.51 6.31 -1.12
C VAL A 51 -1.96 6.57 -2.55
N PHE A 52 -2.10 5.48 -3.31
CA PHE A 52 -2.57 5.50 -4.68
C PHE A 52 -4.05 5.88 -4.77
N ASP A 53 -4.88 5.32 -3.89
CA ASP A 53 -6.31 5.58 -3.85
C ASP A 53 -6.95 5.20 -2.51
N VAL A 54 -8.15 5.74 -2.26
CA VAL A 54 -9.00 5.38 -1.12
C VAL A 54 -10.42 5.15 -1.63
N TYR A 55 -10.90 3.92 -1.52
CA TYR A 55 -12.18 3.51 -2.08
C TYR A 55 -13.34 3.89 -1.15
N ASP A 56 -14.58 3.87 -1.67
CA ASP A 56 -15.79 4.30 -0.95
C ASP A 56 -16.07 3.54 0.34
N ASP A 57 -15.54 2.32 0.47
CA ASP A 57 -15.64 1.48 1.67
C ASP A 57 -14.55 1.77 2.71
N GLY A 58 -13.66 2.73 2.44
CA GLY A 58 -12.52 3.11 3.29
C GLY A 58 -11.27 2.27 3.03
N LEU A 59 -11.28 1.40 2.02
CA LEU A 59 -10.11 0.58 1.69
C LEU A 59 -9.02 1.44 1.05
N VAL A 60 -7.85 1.44 1.69
CA VAL A 60 -6.68 2.20 1.24
C VAL A 60 -5.82 1.34 0.33
N TRP A 61 -5.33 1.93 -0.76
CA TRP A 61 -4.39 1.31 -1.68
C TRP A 61 -3.08 2.08 -1.70
N VAL A 62 -1.97 1.38 -1.54
CA VAL A 62 -0.61 1.94 -1.66
C VAL A 62 0.08 1.35 -2.86
N SER A 63 1.02 2.11 -3.43
CA SER A 63 1.79 1.63 -4.58
C SER A 63 3.28 1.90 -4.46
N LEU A 64 4.06 1.05 -5.13
CA LEU A 64 5.49 1.22 -5.34
C LEU A 64 5.83 0.84 -6.79
N SER A 65 6.86 1.50 -7.33
CA SER A 65 7.41 1.20 -8.65
C SER A 65 8.89 0.86 -8.55
N TRP A 66 9.34 -0.09 -9.36
CA TRP A 66 10.74 -0.54 -9.43
C TRP A 66 11.27 -0.35 -10.84
N GLN A 67 12.45 0.25 -10.96
CA GLN A 67 13.20 0.26 -12.22
C GLN A 67 13.94 -1.07 -12.36
N ARG A 68 13.78 -1.75 -13.48
CA ARG A 68 14.45 -3.02 -13.80
C ARG A 68 15.70 -2.76 -14.62
N GLU A 69 16.60 -3.74 -14.62
CA GLU A 69 17.87 -3.65 -15.36
C GLU A 69 17.68 -3.60 -16.88
N ASP A 70 16.57 -4.16 -17.39
CA ASP A 70 16.19 -4.10 -18.82
C ASP A 70 15.57 -2.75 -19.22
N GLY A 71 15.50 -1.78 -18.31
CA GLY A 71 14.92 -0.46 -18.51
C GLY A 71 13.40 -0.42 -18.37
N SER A 72 12.74 -1.54 -18.05
CA SER A 72 11.31 -1.55 -17.74
C SER A 72 11.04 -1.00 -16.34
N THR A 73 9.81 -0.51 -16.13
CA THR A 73 9.31 -0.11 -14.81
C THR A 73 8.22 -1.08 -14.41
N GLU A 74 8.42 -1.79 -13.31
CA GLU A 74 7.36 -2.57 -12.67
C GLU A 74 6.59 -1.69 -11.70
N PHE A 75 5.29 -1.93 -11.59
CA PHE A 75 4.42 -1.23 -10.65
C PHE A 75 3.48 -2.22 -9.96
N HIS A 76 3.40 -2.14 -8.64
CA HIS A 76 2.43 -2.90 -7.86
C HIS A 76 1.65 -1.97 -6.94
N SER A 77 0.35 -2.24 -6.84
CA SER A 77 -0.53 -1.66 -5.84
C SER A 77 -1.16 -2.76 -5.01
N ILE A 78 -1.23 -2.54 -3.71
CA ILE A 78 -1.88 -3.46 -2.77
C ILE A 78 -2.86 -2.70 -1.89
N SER A 79 -3.97 -3.34 -1.60
CA SER A 79 -4.88 -2.87 -0.56
C SER A 79 -4.33 -3.21 0.82
N VAL A 80 -4.49 -2.28 1.76
CA VAL A 80 -3.96 -2.38 3.11
C VAL A 80 -5.07 -2.14 4.13
N ASP A 81 -4.99 -2.86 5.25
CA ASP A 81 -5.86 -2.61 6.40
C ASP A 81 -5.38 -1.37 7.17
N PRO A 82 -6.26 -0.67 7.92
CA PRO A 82 -5.85 0.47 8.72
C PRO A 82 -4.70 0.16 9.68
N ASP A 83 -4.71 -1.01 10.32
CA ASP A 83 -3.66 -1.42 11.25
C ASP A 83 -2.29 -1.66 10.57
N ALA A 84 -2.30 -1.87 9.25
CA ALA A 84 -1.12 -2.14 8.43
C ALA A 84 -0.35 -0.88 8.02
N ILE A 85 -0.90 0.31 8.28
CA ILE A 85 -0.28 1.56 7.83
C ILE A 85 -0.23 2.61 8.93
N GLU A 86 0.76 3.50 8.83
CA GLU A 86 0.91 4.66 9.68
C GLU A 86 1.17 5.91 8.83
N LEU A 87 0.37 6.97 9.03
CA LEU A 87 0.52 8.21 8.29
C LEU A 87 1.84 8.91 8.65
N VAL A 88 2.66 9.19 7.63
CA VAL A 88 3.97 9.85 7.78
C VAL A 88 3.91 11.31 7.35
N ARG A 89 3.32 11.61 6.18
CA ARG A 89 3.12 12.97 5.67
C ARG A 89 1.90 13.04 4.74
N LYS A 90 1.36 14.24 4.58
CA LYS A 90 0.33 14.58 3.59
C LYS A 90 0.97 15.14 2.33
#